data_AF-A0A0R3R5S1-F1
#
_entry.id   AF-A0A0R3R5S1-F1
#
_cell.length_a   1.000
_cell.length_b   1.000
_cell.length_c   1.000
_cell.angle_alpha   90.00
_cell.angle_beta   90.00
_cell.angle_gamma   90.00
#
_symmetry.space_group_name_H-M   'P 1'
#
loop_
_entity.id
_entity.type
_entity.pdbx_description
1 polymer ?
#
loop_
_entity_poly.entity_id
_entity_poly.type
_entity_poly.pdbx_seq_one_letter_code
_entity_poly.pdbx_strand_id
1 'polypeptide(L)'
;MDNTGSCFQLFYLIVISLINDLECKNSVEITRSLHSSTSLWQHNRPKQLKMDNHTKISIDSSKYPLARKDDSVVDDFHGTKVADPYRWLEDPGLNETKEFIKQLNSISQPFIASSPHRERLQKRLTELWDYEKFGCTTKRGDYYYYYHNSGLQNQSVLYRQKTLFGESEIFLDPNKFSEDGTTAIRDQCFSHDGSLLVYGLSEKGSDWMTLKVKFSRISMKL
;
A
#
# COMPACT_ATOMS: atom_id res chain seq x y z
N MET A 1 -17.30 -23.96 -15.33
CA MET A 1 -18.00 -24.29 -14.08
C MET A 1 -16.96 -24.69 -13.06
N ASP A 2 -16.69 -23.73 -12.19
CA ASP A 2 -16.27 -23.79 -10.80
C ASP A 2 -15.17 -24.76 -10.37
N ASN A 3 -14.02 -24.19 -9.98
CA ASN A 3 -13.27 -24.72 -8.85
C ASN A 3 -12.53 -23.59 -8.12
N THR A 4 -13.29 -22.79 -7.39
CA THR A 4 -12.79 -21.95 -6.30
C THR A 4 -12.54 -22.84 -5.08
N GLY A 5 -11.29 -23.14 -4.79
CA GLY A 5 -10.96 -23.85 -3.55
C GLY A 5 -9.59 -24.47 -3.55
N SER A 6 -8.55 -23.68 -3.28
CA SER A 6 -7.35 -24.17 -2.59
C SER A 6 -6.43 -23.01 -2.18
N CYS A 7 -6.82 -22.29 -1.13
CA CYS A 7 -5.90 -21.44 -0.37
C CYS A 7 -5.92 -21.78 1.14
N PHE A 8 -6.68 -22.80 1.55
CA PHE A 8 -6.84 -23.20 2.94
C PHE A 8 -6.02 -24.44 3.36
N GLN A 9 -5.30 -25.08 2.44
CA GLN A 9 -4.58 -26.32 2.76
C GLN A 9 -3.17 -26.09 3.35
N LEU A 10 -2.58 -24.89 3.28
CA LEU A 10 -1.20 -24.67 3.75
C LEU A 10 -1.07 -24.31 5.25
N PHE A 11 -2.18 -23.97 5.93
CA PHE A 11 -2.16 -23.73 7.37
C PHE A 11 -2.07 -25.03 8.19
N TYR A 12 -2.43 -26.18 7.60
CA TYR A 12 -2.47 -27.46 8.31
C TYR A 12 -1.09 -28.11 8.45
N LEU A 13 -0.14 -27.83 7.55
CA LEU A 13 1.20 -28.43 7.57
C LEU A 13 2.17 -27.75 8.55
N ILE A 14 1.97 -26.46 8.86
CA ILE A 14 2.83 -25.72 9.81
C ILE A 14 2.53 -26.12 11.26
N VAL A 15 1.28 -26.51 11.58
CA VAL A 15 0.90 -26.98 12.92
C VAL A 15 1.41 -28.40 13.18
N ILE A 16 1.50 -29.25 12.17
CA ILE A 16 2.00 -30.63 12.32
C ILE A 16 3.52 -30.64 12.56
N SER A 17 4.27 -29.70 11.99
CA SER A 17 5.73 -29.65 12.17
C SER A 17 6.15 -29.16 13.58
N LEU A 18 5.32 -28.37 14.26
CA LEU A 18 5.59 -27.87 15.62
C LEU A 18 5.21 -28.86 16.73
N ILE A 19 4.51 -29.96 16.40
CA ILE A 19 4.07 -30.97 17.37
C ILE A 19 5.10 -32.10 17.52
N ASN A 20 6.06 -32.25 16.60
CA ASN A 20 7.04 -33.35 16.63
C ASN A 20 8.29 -33.08 17.50
N ASP A 21 8.47 -31.86 18.03
CA ASP A 21 9.69 -31.48 18.78
C ASP A 21 9.53 -31.44 20.32
N LEU A 22 8.37 -31.81 20.87
CA LEU A 22 8.17 -31.84 22.32
C LEU A 22 7.54 -33.15 22.78
N GLU A 23 8.38 -34.02 23.35
CA GLU A 23 7.97 -35.14 24.19
C GLU A 23 7.10 -34.63 25.35
N CYS A 24 5.78 -34.68 25.20
CA CYS A 24 4.86 -34.54 26.32
C CYS A 24 3.88 -35.72 26.32
N LYS A 25 4.26 -36.74 27.09
CA LYS A 25 3.35 -37.75 27.64
C LYS A 25 2.33 -37.01 28.52
N ASN A 26 1.13 -36.79 28.00
CA ASN A 26 -0.18 -36.87 28.67
C ASN A 26 -1.25 -36.24 27.76
N SER A 27 -2.42 -36.88 27.69
CA SER A 27 -3.56 -36.40 26.90
C SER A 27 -4.07 -35.07 27.44
N VAL A 28 -3.88 -33.99 26.69
CA VAL A 28 -4.44 -32.66 26.99
C VAL A 28 -5.73 -32.50 26.18
N GLU A 29 -6.85 -32.47 26.87
CA GLU A 29 -8.16 -32.13 26.30
C GLU A 29 -8.26 -30.60 26.17
N ILE A 30 -8.22 -30.08 24.94
CA ILE A 30 -8.28 -28.63 24.67
C ILE A 30 -9.72 -28.24 24.33
N THR A 31 -10.50 -27.85 25.33
CA THR A 31 -11.75 -27.10 25.11
C THR A 31 -11.44 -25.66 24.70
N ARG A 32 -11.69 -25.32 23.42
CA ARG A 32 -11.68 -23.93 22.95
C ARG A 32 -12.90 -23.19 23.52
N SER A 33 -12.69 -22.39 24.56
CA SER A 33 -13.60 -21.28 24.84
C SER A 33 -13.21 -20.10 23.95
N LEU A 34 -14.18 -19.60 23.18
CA LEU A 34 -14.04 -18.36 22.42
C LEU A 34 -13.97 -17.18 23.39
N HIS A 35 -12.79 -16.93 23.94
CA HIS A 35 -12.51 -15.66 24.62
C HIS A 35 -12.23 -14.61 23.55
N SER A 36 -13.09 -13.58 23.54
CA SER A 36 -12.91 -12.31 22.84
C SER A 36 -11.45 -11.87 22.87
N SER A 37 -10.93 -11.47 21.71
CA SER A 37 -9.54 -11.06 21.43
C SER A 37 -9.05 -9.84 22.22
N THR A 38 -9.79 -9.36 23.21
CA THR A 38 -9.46 -8.18 24.02
C THR A 38 -8.36 -8.42 25.07
N SER A 39 -8.08 -9.66 25.49
CA SER A 39 -7.15 -9.92 26.62
C SER A 39 -5.66 -9.94 26.25
N LEU A 40 -5.30 -10.37 25.03
CA LEU A 40 -3.90 -10.49 24.58
C LEU A 40 -3.27 -9.11 24.27
N TRP A 41 -4.07 -8.12 23.88
CA TRP A 41 -3.59 -6.75 23.62
C TRP A 41 -3.26 -5.95 24.88
N GLN A 42 -3.66 -6.42 26.07
CA GLN A 42 -3.40 -5.71 27.32
C GLN A 42 -2.04 -6.05 27.93
N HIS A 43 -1.48 -7.22 27.64
CA HIS A 43 -0.29 -7.74 28.32
C HIS A 43 1.04 -7.17 27.78
N ASN A 44 1.05 -6.63 26.56
CA ASN A 44 2.23 -5.99 25.94
C ASN A 44 2.03 -4.49 25.69
N ARG A 45 1.16 -3.82 26.47
CA ARG A 45 1.07 -2.36 26.42
C ARG A 45 2.36 -1.79 27.06
N PRO A 46 3.24 -1.10 26.32
CA PRO A 46 4.33 -0.38 26.95
C PRO A 46 3.74 0.54 28.02
N LYS A 47 4.37 0.56 29.21
CA LYS A 47 4.00 1.47 30.31
C LYS A 47 3.79 2.86 29.70
N GLN A 48 2.66 3.50 30.02
CA GLN A 48 2.27 4.84 29.52
C GLN A 48 3.52 5.66 29.27
N LEU A 49 3.79 5.99 28.00
CA LEU A 49 4.79 6.98 27.65
C LEU A 49 4.48 8.20 28.51
N LYS A 50 5.37 8.53 29.44
CA LYS A 50 5.27 9.78 30.19
C LYS A 50 5.26 10.85 29.10
N MET A 51 4.13 11.54 28.94
CA MET A 51 4.10 12.70 28.07
C MET A 51 4.97 13.73 28.75
N ASP A 52 6.21 13.86 28.28
CA ASP A 52 7.04 15.01 28.62
C ASP A 52 6.21 16.27 28.29
N ASN A 53 6.41 17.37 29.02
CA ASN A 53 5.74 18.66 28.79
C ASN A 53 6.14 19.24 27.43
N HIS A 54 5.77 18.57 26.34
CA HIS A 54 5.96 18.99 24.97
C HIS A 54 5.05 20.18 24.76
N THR A 55 5.64 21.25 24.22
CA THR A 55 4.98 22.47 23.79
C THR A 55 3.67 22.10 23.07
N LYS A 56 2.54 22.61 23.55
CA LYS A 56 1.22 22.36 22.95
C LYS A 56 1.20 22.94 21.54
N ILE A 57 1.55 22.11 20.54
CA ILE A 57 1.51 22.51 19.14
C ILE A 57 0.03 22.64 18.77
N SER A 58 -0.41 23.87 18.51
CA SER A 58 -1.79 24.17 18.10
C SER A 58 -1.78 25.21 17.00
N ILE A 59 -2.70 25.05 16.04
CA ILE A 59 -2.92 26.03 14.97
C ILE A 59 -4.00 26.98 15.47
N ASP A 60 -3.72 28.28 15.46
CA ASP A 60 -4.74 29.29 15.70
C ASP A 60 -5.71 29.30 14.51
N SER A 61 -7.00 29.17 14.82
CA SER A 61 -8.08 29.22 13.83
C SER A 61 -8.09 30.49 12.97
N SER A 62 -7.56 31.60 13.49
CA SER A 62 -7.44 32.87 12.74
C SER A 62 -6.49 32.78 11.53
N LYS A 63 -5.62 31.76 11.50
CA LYS A 63 -4.63 31.57 10.43
C LYS A 63 -5.18 30.81 9.23
N TYR A 64 -6.35 30.19 9.32
CA TYR A 64 -6.91 29.47 8.19
C TYR A 64 -7.31 30.45 7.07
N PRO A 65 -7.04 30.11 5.80
CA PRO A 65 -7.47 30.94 4.68
C PRO A 65 -8.99 31.00 4.65
N LEU A 66 -9.51 32.19 4.39
CA LEU A 66 -10.94 32.38 4.18
C LEU A 66 -11.33 31.79 2.83
N ALA A 67 -12.09 30.69 2.85
CA ALA A 67 -12.73 30.17 1.65
C ALA A 67 -13.91 31.08 1.28
N ARG A 68 -13.93 31.57 0.04
CA ARG A 68 -15.10 32.30 -0.49
C ARG A 68 -16.33 31.41 -0.36
N LYS A 69 -17.42 31.99 0.14
CA LYS A 69 -18.74 31.38 0.10
C LYS A 69 -19.50 31.92 -1.10
N ASP A 70 -20.10 31.01 -1.86
CA ASP A 70 -20.98 31.33 -2.97
C ASP A 70 -22.41 30.90 -2.64
N ASP A 71 -23.13 31.74 -1.89
CA ASP A 71 -24.49 31.43 -1.44
C ASP A 71 -25.51 31.39 -2.61
N SER A 72 -25.08 31.65 -3.85
CA SER A 72 -25.92 31.56 -5.04
C SER A 72 -26.14 30.11 -5.52
N VAL A 73 -25.28 29.17 -5.10
CA VAL A 73 -25.38 27.76 -5.50
C VAL A 73 -26.31 27.00 -4.57
N VAL A 74 -27.51 26.68 -5.06
CA VAL A 74 -28.53 25.92 -4.34
C VAL A 74 -29.18 24.90 -5.27
N ASP A 75 -29.04 23.62 -4.93
CA ASP A 75 -29.67 22.52 -5.64
C ASP A 75 -31.05 22.20 -5.04
N ASP A 76 -31.92 21.59 -5.84
CA ASP A 76 -33.22 21.08 -5.40
C ASP A 76 -33.26 19.55 -5.52
N PHE A 77 -33.30 18.87 -4.38
CA PHE A 77 -33.44 17.43 -4.30
C PHE A 77 -34.86 17.08 -3.86
N HIS A 78 -35.72 16.75 -4.83
CA HIS A 78 -37.09 16.29 -4.59
C HIS A 78 -37.95 17.29 -3.78
N GLY A 79 -37.82 18.58 -4.05
CA GLY A 79 -38.50 19.67 -3.33
C GLY A 79 -37.73 20.21 -2.13
N THR A 80 -36.58 19.61 -1.78
CA THR A 80 -35.72 20.08 -0.69
C THR A 80 -34.56 20.90 -1.25
N LYS A 81 -34.49 22.19 -0.89
CA LYS A 81 -33.38 23.08 -1.29
C LYS A 81 -32.14 22.81 -0.42
N VAL A 82 -30.99 22.58 -1.05
CA VAL A 82 -29.70 22.33 -0.39
C VAL A 82 -28.65 23.28 -0.96
N ALA A 83 -28.10 24.16 -0.12
CA ALA A 83 -27.06 25.10 -0.53
C ALA A 83 -25.67 24.43 -0.53
N ASP A 84 -24.86 24.72 -1.55
CA ASP A 84 -23.47 24.27 -1.65
C ASP A 84 -22.53 25.47 -1.90
N PRO A 85 -22.23 26.26 -0.85
CA PRO A 85 -21.48 27.49 -0.99
C PRO A 85 -20.02 27.30 -1.39
N TYR A 86 -19.54 26.06 -1.48
CA TYR A 86 -18.15 25.72 -1.79
C TYR A 86 -18.01 24.89 -3.07
N ARG A 87 -19.06 24.82 -3.90
CA ARG A 87 -19.06 24.14 -5.20
C ARG A 87 -17.85 24.45 -6.08
N TRP A 88 -17.30 25.67 -5.98
CA TRP A 88 -16.10 26.08 -6.73
C TRP A 88 -14.85 25.24 -6.41
N LEU A 89 -14.77 24.63 -5.21
CA LEU A 89 -13.68 23.72 -4.84
C LEU A 89 -13.73 22.38 -5.59
N GLU A 90 -14.85 22.04 -6.24
CA GLU A 90 -14.98 20.84 -7.06
C GLU A 90 -14.21 20.94 -8.39
N ASP A 91 -13.85 22.14 -8.84
CA ASP A 91 -13.00 22.34 -10.01
C ASP A 91 -11.53 22.42 -9.61
N PRO A 92 -10.73 21.35 -9.81
CA PRO A 92 -9.29 21.36 -9.51
C PRO A 92 -8.49 22.19 -10.51
N GLY A 93 -9.07 22.56 -11.66
CA GLY A 93 -8.45 23.39 -12.70
C GLY A 93 -8.44 24.87 -12.35
N LEU A 94 -9.40 25.32 -11.54
CA LEU A 94 -9.58 26.71 -11.14
C LEU A 94 -8.39 27.25 -10.33
N ASN A 95 -7.93 28.46 -10.67
CA ASN A 95 -6.81 29.09 -9.98
C ASN A 95 -7.13 29.39 -8.51
N GLU A 96 -8.37 29.77 -8.20
CA GLU A 96 -8.85 29.99 -6.83
C GLU A 96 -8.67 28.71 -5.98
N THR A 97 -9.09 27.55 -6.50
CA THR A 97 -8.95 26.24 -5.83
C THR A 97 -7.50 25.88 -5.59
N LYS A 98 -6.65 26.04 -6.60
CA LYS A 98 -5.20 25.77 -6.47
C LYS A 98 -4.54 26.63 -5.41
N GLU A 99 -4.85 27.93 -5.39
CA GLU A 99 -4.25 28.85 -4.41
C GLU A 99 -4.78 28.57 -3.00
N PHE A 100 -6.05 28.24 -2.85
CA PHE A 100 -6.63 27.83 -1.58
C PHE A 100 -5.95 26.56 -1.02
N ILE A 101 -5.75 25.53 -1.84
CA ILE A 101 -5.02 24.30 -1.46
C ILE A 101 -3.59 24.64 -1.04
N LYS A 102 -2.90 25.52 -1.78
CA LYS A 102 -1.54 25.95 -1.46
C LYS A 102 -1.48 26.68 -0.12
N GLN A 103 -2.44 27.56 0.17
CA GLN A 103 -2.54 28.24 1.46
C GLN A 103 -2.77 27.25 2.60
N LEU A 104 -3.64 26.26 2.43
CA LEU A 104 -3.83 25.19 3.42
C LEU A 104 -2.54 24.39 3.67
N ASN A 105 -1.84 24.01 2.59
CA ASN A 105 -0.55 23.30 2.69
C ASN A 105 0.53 24.14 3.37
N SER A 106 0.52 25.47 3.18
CA SER A 106 1.47 26.39 3.85
C SER A 106 1.28 26.45 5.36
N ILE A 107 0.11 26.06 5.88
CA ILE A 107 -0.19 25.98 7.31
C ILE A 107 0.11 24.57 7.83
N SER A 108 -0.35 23.55 7.12
CA SER A 108 -0.26 22.16 7.57
C SER A 108 1.16 21.62 7.55
N GLN A 109 1.95 21.92 6.52
CA GLN A 109 3.31 21.38 6.40
C GLN A 109 4.23 21.84 7.53
N PRO A 110 4.33 23.14 7.87
CA PRO A 110 5.13 23.59 9.01
C PRO A 110 4.59 23.06 10.34
N PHE A 111 3.27 22.96 10.50
CA PHE A 111 2.68 22.38 11.71
C PHE A 111 3.15 20.94 11.93
N ILE A 112 3.05 20.08 10.92
CA ILE A 112 3.51 18.69 11.03
C ILE A 112 5.04 18.65 11.19
N ALA A 113 5.78 19.53 10.49
CA ALA A 113 7.24 19.63 10.60
C ALA A 113 7.72 20.09 11.99
N SER A 114 6.92 20.88 12.71
CA SER A 114 7.25 21.37 14.05
C SER A 114 7.22 20.30 15.14
N SER A 115 6.70 19.10 14.84
CA SER A 115 6.67 18.00 15.79
C SER A 115 8.08 17.54 16.17
N PRO A 116 8.47 17.57 17.46
CA PRO A 116 9.81 17.17 17.89
C PRO A 116 10.09 15.67 17.68
N HIS A 117 9.04 14.88 17.43
CA HIS A 117 9.15 13.43 17.23
C HIS A 117 9.18 13.02 15.76
N ARG A 118 8.98 13.95 14.81
CA ARG A 118 8.82 13.63 13.38
C ARG A 118 10.03 12.89 12.82
N GLU A 119 11.23 13.43 12.98
CA GLU A 119 12.45 12.83 12.44
C GLU A 119 12.74 11.46 13.06
N ARG A 120 12.55 11.34 14.38
CA ARG A 120 12.71 10.06 15.10
C ARG A 120 11.73 9.00 14.58
N LEU A 121 10.47 9.37 14.35
CA LEU A 121 9.47 8.45 13.81
C LEU A 121 9.78 8.08 12.37
N GLN A 122 10.14 9.04 11.52
CA GLN A 122 10.52 8.79 10.13
C GLN A 122 11.70 7.82 10.07
N LYS A 123 12.77 8.09 10.83
CA LYS A 123 13.94 7.21 10.89
C LYS A 123 13.57 5.80 11.35
N ARG A 124 12.79 5.68 12.43
CA ARG A 124 12.39 4.38 12.96
C ARG A 124 11.51 3.59 12.00
N LEU A 125 10.60 4.26 11.30
CA LEU A 125 9.77 3.63 10.28
C LEU A 125 10.61 3.18 9.09
N THR A 126 11.54 4.01 8.61
CA THR A 126 12.47 3.64 7.53
C THR A 126 13.30 2.41 7.93
N GLU A 127 13.89 2.39 9.12
CA GLU A 127 14.65 1.23 9.62
C GLU A 127 13.82 -0.05 9.65
N LEU A 128 12.56 0.02 10.10
CA LEU A 128 11.67 -1.14 10.15
C LEU A 128 11.17 -1.56 8.77
N TRP A 129 11.14 -0.65 7.81
CA TRP A 129 10.70 -0.90 6.45
C TRP A 129 11.84 -1.41 5.55
N ASP A 130 13.09 -1.12 5.89
CA ASP A 130 14.28 -1.49 5.10
C ASP A 130 14.71 -2.94 5.32
N TYR A 131 13.93 -3.85 4.74
CA TYR A 131 14.24 -5.28 4.68
C TYR A 131 13.79 -5.85 3.33
N GLU A 132 14.44 -6.93 2.88
CA GLU A 132 14.10 -7.58 1.63
C GLU A 132 12.70 -8.20 1.67
N LYS A 133 11.92 -7.94 0.62
CA LYS A 133 10.53 -8.42 0.49
C LYS A 133 10.41 -9.25 -0.77
N PHE A 134 9.92 -10.47 -0.63
CA PHE A 134 9.64 -11.38 -1.74
C PHE A 134 8.14 -11.67 -1.84
N GLY A 135 7.61 -11.59 -3.06
CA GLY A 135 6.28 -12.07 -3.39
C GLY A 135 6.27 -13.58 -3.62
N CYS A 136 5.07 -14.15 -3.71
CA CYS A 136 4.91 -15.57 -4.04
C CYS A 136 5.36 -15.86 -5.47
N THR A 137 6.18 -16.89 -5.63
CA THR A 137 6.66 -17.34 -6.93
C THR A 137 5.57 -18.05 -7.72
N THR A 138 5.37 -17.66 -8.98
CA THR A 138 4.39 -18.28 -9.90
C THR A 138 5.07 -18.76 -11.17
N LYS A 139 4.78 -19.99 -11.62
CA LYS A 139 5.29 -20.53 -12.88
C LYS A 139 4.42 -20.06 -14.07
N ARG A 140 5.03 -19.55 -15.13
CA ARG A 140 4.38 -19.18 -16.40
C ARG A 140 5.30 -19.56 -17.57
N GLY A 141 4.83 -20.45 -18.44
CA GLY A 141 5.67 -21.04 -19.48
C GLY A 141 6.92 -21.69 -18.87
N ASP A 142 8.08 -21.32 -19.40
CA ASP A 142 9.39 -21.87 -18.99
C ASP A 142 10.03 -21.15 -17.79
N TYR A 143 9.38 -20.10 -17.26
CA TYR A 143 9.95 -19.24 -16.22
C TYR A 143 9.10 -19.22 -14.95
N TYR A 144 9.76 -18.95 -13.83
CA TYR A 144 9.15 -18.58 -12.56
C TYR A 144 9.27 -17.08 -12.37
N TYR A 145 8.19 -16.44 -11.95
CA TYR A 145 8.08 -15.00 -11.74
C TYR A 145 7.78 -14.70 -10.28
N TYR A 146 8.39 -13.65 -9.75
CA TYR A 146 8.15 -13.17 -8.40
C TYR A 146 8.49 -11.69 -8.30
N TYR A 147 7.82 -10.99 -7.38
CA TYR A 147 8.20 -9.62 -7.03
C TYR A 147 9.29 -9.64 -5.97
N HIS A 148 10.23 -8.73 -6.08
CA HIS A 148 11.26 -8.48 -5.09
C HIS A 148 11.45 -6.99 -4.87
N ASN A 149 11.61 -6.60 -3.61
CA ASN A 149 11.98 -5.25 -3.20
C ASN A 149 13.16 -5.36 -2.23
N SER A 150 14.26 -4.68 -2.54
CA SER A 150 15.48 -4.72 -1.73
C SER A 150 15.34 -4.03 -0.36
N GLY A 151 14.24 -3.32 -0.12
CA GLY A 151 13.99 -2.61 1.14
C GLY A 151 13.14 -1.37 0.91
N LEU A 152 13.78 -0.34 0.38
CA LEU A 152 13.24 1.01 0.22
C LEU A 152 12.97 1.41 -1.24
N GLN A 153 12.91 0.46 -2.17
CA GLN A 153 12.52 0.79 -3.55
C GLN A 153 11.06 1.27 -3.55
N ASN A 154 10.78 2.34 -4.29
CA ASN A 154 9.44 2.92 -4.40
C ASN A 154 8.41 1.89 -4.88
N GLN A 155 8.79 1.08 -5.88
CA GLN A 155 7.98 0.01 -6.44
C GLN A 155 8.76 -1.32 -6.44
N SER A 156 8.07 -2.42 -6.15
CA SER A 156 8.67 -3.75 -6.23
C SER A 156 8.96 -4.13 -7.69
N VAL A 157 10.09 -4.79 -7.92
CA VAL A 157 10.55 -5.19 -9.26
C VAL A 157 10.09 -6.62 -9.54
N LEU A 158 9.60 -6.87 -10.76
CA LEU A 158 9.22 -8.20 -11.21
C LEU A 158 10.44 -8.90 -11.80
N TYR A 159 10.89 -9.95 -11.12
CA TYR A 159 11.97 -10.82 -11.55
C TYR A 159 11.44 -12.08 -12.24
N ARG A 160 12.32 -12.73 -13.00
CA ARG A 160 12.10 -14.08 -13.50
C ARG A 160 13.34 -14.96 -13.38
N GLN A 161 13.14 -16.27 -13.32
CA GLN A 161 14.21 -17.28 -13.26
C GLN A 161 13.76 -18.59 -13.94
N LYS A 162 14.68 -19.34 -14.53
CA LYS A 162 14.35 -20.61 -15.24
C LYS A 162 14.03 -21.76 -14.29
N THR A 163 14.66 -21.80 -13.13
CA THR A 163 14.44 -22.81 -12.08
C THR A 163 14.21 -22.12 -10.75
N LEU A 164 13.63 -22.83 -9.76
CA LEU A 164 13.31 -22.24 -8.46
C LEU A 164 14.54 -21.74 -7.67
N PHE A 165 15.72 -22.29 -7.99
CA PHE A 165 17.00 -21.97 -7.34
C PHE A 165 18.05 -21.45 -8.34
N GLY A 166 17.60 -21.06 -9.54
CA GLY A 166 18.49 -20.55 -10.60
C GLY A 166 18.79 -19.07 -10.42
N GLU A 167 19.64 -18.54 -11.29
CA GLU A 167 19.87 -17.10 -11.35
C GLU A 167 18.60 -16.36 -11.78
N SER A 168 18.33 -15.24 -11.11
CA SER A 168 17.21 -14.37 -11.41
C SER A 168 17.64 -13.19 -12.28
N GLU A 169 16.74 -12.77 -13.16
CA GLU A 169 16.92 -11.59 -14.01
C GLU A 169 15.71 -10.67 -13.88
N ILE A 170 15.94 -9.36 -14.02
CA ILE A 170 14.86 -8.37 -14.00
C ILE A 170 14.01 -8.53 -15.26
N PHE A 171 12.72 -8.82 -15.07
CA PHE A 171 11.78 -8.87 -16.18
C PHE A 171 11.11 -7.52 -16.42
N LEU A 172 10.65 -6.87 -15.34
CA LEU A 172 9.97 -5.58 -15.40
C LEU A 172 10.25 -4.76 -14.14
N ASP A 173 10.78 -3.55 -14.32
CA ASP A 173 11.13 -2.64 -13.23
C ASP A 173 10.29 -1.35 -13.32
N PRO A 174 9.27 -1.17 -12.45
CA PRO A 174 8.42 0.01 -12.48
C PRO A 174 9.14 1.30 -12.10
N ASN A 175 10.25 1.21 -11.35
CA ASN A 175 11.02 2.39 -10.93
C ASN A 175 11.69 3.10 -12.12
N LYS A 176 11.73 2.47 -13.29
CA LYS A 176 12.23 3.08 -14.54
C LYS A 176 11.17 3.84 -15.34
N PHE A 177 9.91 3.82 -14.91
CA PHE A 177 8.81 4.48 -15.63
C PHE A 177 8.56 5.93 -15.18
N SER A 178 9.09 6.32 -14.03
CA SER A 178 8.95 7.66 -13.45
C SER A 178 10.11 7.94 -12.52
N GLU A 179 10.69 9.14 -12.60
CA GLU A 179 11.83 9.55 -11.74
C GLU A 179 11.45 9.57 -10.25
N ASP A 180 10.20 9.91 -9.93
CA ASP A 180 9.68 9.97 -8.57
C ASP A 180 9.06 8.65 -8.07
N GLY A 181 9.05 7.61 -8.90
CA GLY A 181 8.45 6.31 -8.58
C GLY A 181 6.92 6.30 -8.47
N THR A 182 6.23 7.32 -9.00
CA THR A 182 4.76 7.44 -8.93
C THR A 182 4.00 6.65 -10.00
N THR A 183 4.70 6.02 -10.95
CA THR A 183 4.10 5.09 -11.91
C THR A 183 4.17 3.66 -11.38
N ALA A 184 3.01 3.03 -11.17
CA ALA A 184 2.89 1.69 -10.61
C ALA A 184 2.25 0.69 -11.59
N ILE A 185 2.56 -0.59 -11.41
CA ILE A 185 1.82 -1.69 -12.06
C ILE A 185 0.61 -2.00 -11.18
N ARG A 186 -0.61 -1.90 -11.73
CA ARG A 186 -1.83 -2.24 -11.00
C ARG A 186 -2.31 -3.66 -11.29
N ASP A 187 -2.48 -3.96 -12.58
CA ASP A 187 -2.97 -5.26 -13.04
C ASP A 187 -1.96 -5.90 -13.99
N GLN A 188 -1.88 -7.22 -13.95
CA GLN A 188 -1.08 -7.96 -14.92
C GLN A 188 -1.67 -9.34 -15.20
N CYS A 189 -1.56 -9.77 -16.45
CA CYS A 189 -2.03 -11.07 -16.89
C CYS A 189 -1.05 -11.66 -17.91
N PHE A 190 -0.66 -12.91 -17.68
CA PHE A 190 0.10 -13.67 -18.67
C PHE A 190 -0.87 -14.36 -19.63
N SER A 191 -0.49 -14.42 -20.91
CA SER A 191 -1.08 -15.36 -21.87
C SER A 191 -1.06 -16.80 -21.34
N HIS A 192 -1.95 -17.65 -21.86
CA HIS A 192 -2.10 -19.03 -21.40
C HIS A 192 -0.80 -19.84 -21.50
N ASP A 193 -0.03 -19.64 -22.58
CA ASP A 193 1.26 -20.29 -22.80
C ASP A 193 2.45 -19.56 -22.13
N GLY A 194 2.18 -18.43 -21.47
CA GLY A 194 3.17 -17.59 -20.80
C GLY A 194 4.08 -16.79 -21.73
N SER A 195 3.83 -16.73 -23.04
CA SER A 195 4.67 -16.03 -24.03
C SER A 195 4.55 -14.50 -24.00
N LEU A 196 3.43 -13.99 -23.49
CA LEU A 196 3.12 -12.57 -23.36
C LEU A 196 2.71 -12.23 -21.92
N LEU A 197 3.10 -11.03 -21.49
CA LEU A 197 2.56 -10.33 -20.32
C LEU A 197 1.82 -9.07 -20.81
N VAL A 198 0.56 -8.93 -20.43
CA VAL A 198 -0.15 -7.65 -20.46
C VAL A 198 -0.11 -7.06 -19.06
N TYR A 199 0.24 -5.79 -18.92
CA TYR A 199 0.27 -5.10 -17.63
C TYR A 199 -0.28 -3.67 -17.76
N GLY A 200 -1.02 -3.23 -16.74
CA GLY A 200 -1.58 -1.89 -16.64
C GLY A 200 -0.68 -0.98 -15.83
N LEU A 201 -0.32 0.17 -16.40
CA LEU A 201 0.36 1.25 -15.70
C LEU A 201 -0.63 2.30 -15.23
N SER A 202 -0.56 2.63 -13.94
CA SER A 202 -1.24 3.77 -13.32
C SER A 202 -0.21 4.83 -12.99
N GLU A 203 -0.50 6.07 -13.37
CA GLU A 203 0.36 7.23 -13.10
C GLU A 203 -0.20 8.04 -11.94
N LYS A 204 0.67 8.43 -11.00
CA LYS A 204 0.32 9.31 -9.86
C LYS A 204 -0.86 8.79 -9.01
N GLY A 205 -1.05 7.47 -8.98
CA GLY A 205 -2.14 6.82 -8.24
C GLY A 205 -3.52 6.98 -8.86
N SER A 206 -3.61 7.37 -10.14
CA SER A 206 -4.88 7.45 -10.87
C SER A 206 -5.51 6.07 -11.09
N ASP A 207 -6.84 5.99 -11.08
CA ASP A 207 -7.54 4.76 -11.46
C ASP A 207 -7.42 4.43 -12.96
N TRP A 208 -7.09 5.43 -13.78
CA TRP A 208 -6.82 5.23 -15.21
C TRP A 208 -5.59 4.36 -15.41
N MET A 209 -5.69 3.43 -16.36
CA MET A 209 -4.61 2.53 -16.71
C MET A 209 -4.27 2.59 -18.19
N THR A 210 -2.98 2.60 -18.50
CA THR A 210 -2.48 2.33 -19.85
C THR A 210 -1.98 0.89 -19.90
N LEU A 211 -2.63 0.06 -20.72
CA LEU A 211 -2.21 -1.33 -20.94
C LEU A 211 -0.99 -1.39 -21.86
N LYS A 212 0.04 -2.12 -21.44
CA LYS A 212 1.23 -2.42 -22.23
C LYS A 212 1.38 -3.92 -22.39
N VAL A 213 2.00 -4.33 -23.50
CA VAL A 213 2.29 -5.73 -23.81
C VAL A 213 3.79 -5.92 -23.85
N LYS A 214 4.27 -6.99 -23.20
CA LYS A 214 5.68 -7.39 -23.21
C LYS A 214 5.79 -8.87 -23.54
N PHE A 215 6.66 -9.20 -24.50
CA PHE A 215 7.01 -10.57 -24.79
C PHE A 215 7.90 -11.15 -23.67
N SER A 216 7.55 -12.34 -23.20
CA SER A 216 8.33 -13.05 -22.18
C SER A 216 9.50 -13.82 -22.77
N ARG A 217 9.40 -14.24 -24.04
CA ARG A 217 10.49 -14.91 -24.74
C ARG A 217 11.56 -13.87 -25.09
N ILE A 218 12.83 -14.26 -24.96
CA ILE A 218 13.92 -13.47 -25.53
C ILE A 218 13.68 -13.45 -27.03
N SER A 219 13.41 -12.28 -27.63
CA SER A 219 13.41 -12.16 -29.09
C SER A 219 14.73 -12.73 -29.58
N MET A 220 14.68 -13.83 -30.34
CA MET A 220 15.80 -14.20 -31.19
C MET A 220 16.08 -12.95 -32.02
N LYS A 221 17.21 -12.30 -31.76
CA LYS A 221 17.75 -11.31 -32.69
C LYS A 221 17.96 -12.08 -33.99
N LEU A 222 17.18 -11.73 -35.01
CA LEU A 222 17.44 -12.10 -36.40
C LEU A 222 18.74 -11.41 -36.85
#